data_AF-A0A7S1G9Z8-F1
#
_entry.id   AF-A0A7S1G9Z8-F1
#
_cell.length_a   1.000
_cell.length_b   1.000
_cell.length_c   1.000
_cell.angle_alpha   90.00
_cell.angle_beta   90.00
_cell.angle_gamma   90.00
#
_symmetry.space_group_name_H-M   'P 1'
#
loop_
_entity.id
_entity.type
_entity.pdbx_description
1 polymer ?
#
loop_
_entity_poly.entity_id
_entity_poly.type
_entity_poly.pdbx_seq_one_letter_code
_entity_poly.pdbx_strand_id
1 'polypeptide(L)'
;TPGAALWYKLNGAATFSLYLGPLLFDAPGEYDLVVVARKSPSHGQSEPRSFHYTVIPRTAAPAIHPADGSEHHIVAFVAVTEATAGSELHCTTDGARPTVRSPTVANGVAFPVTRPGDTTVRCVAIADGHGVSEEARA
;
A
#
# COMPACT_ATOMS: atom_id res chain seq x y z
N THR A 1 33.14 -4.81 -0.91
CA THR A 1 34.44 -5.22 -1.49
C THR A 1 34.22 -5.65 -2.93
N PRO A 2 35.03 -5.19 -3.90
CA PRO A 2 34.91 -5.63 -5.29
C PRO A 2 34.96 -7.17 -5.38
N GLY A 3 34.04 -7.76 -6.16
CA GLY A 3 33.92 -9.22 -6.32
C GLY A 3 33.17 -9.96 -5.21
N ALA A 4 32.60 -9.28 -4.21
CA ALA A 4 31.71 -9.91 -3.23
C ALA A 4 30.26 -9.88 -3.70
N ALA A 5 29.55 -10.99 -3.53
CA ALA A 5 28.11 -11.11 -3.76
C ALA A 5 27.36 -11.18 -2.42
N LEU A 6 26.14 -10.66 -2.40
CA LEU A 6 25.24 -10.77 -1.24
C LEU A 6 24.44 -12.07 -1.32
N TRP A 7 24.28 -12.71 -0.17
CA TRP A 7 23.53 -13.94 -0.01
C TRP A 7 22.58 -13.77 1.15
N TYR A 8 21.37 -14.32 1.04
CA TYR A 8 20.33 -14.12 2.04
C TYR A 8 19.61 -15.42 2.44
N LYS A 9 19.01 -15.40 3.62
CA LYS A 9 18.05 -16.39 4.12
C LYS A 9 16.81 -15.66 4.58
N LEU A 10 15.65 -16.23 4.27
CA LEU A 10 14.37 -15.80 4.82
C LEU A 10 13.86 -16.85 5.81
N ASN A 11 13.26 -16.41 6.90
CA ASN A 11 12.47 -17.23 7.84
C ASN A 11 13.18 -18.51 8.28
N GLY A 12 14.46 -18.38 8.65
CA GLY A 12 15.26 -19.51 9.14
C GLY A 12 15.65 -20.55 8.09
N ALA A 13 15.54 -20.25 6.79
CA ALA A 13 15.91 -21.17 5.72
C ALA A 13 17.28 -21.83 5.94
N ALA A 14 17.37 -23.14 5.66
CA ALA A 14 18.58 -23.93 5.91
C ALA A 14 19.78 -23.45 5.06
N THR A 15 19.52 -22.98 3.83
CA THR A 15 20.54 -22.56 2.87
C THR A 15 20.38 -21.09 2.49
N PHE A 16 21.51 -20.45 2.18
CA PHE A 16 21.53 -19.09 1.67
C PHE A 16 21.29 -19.08 0.15
N SER A 17 20.47 -18.15 -0.33
CA SER A 17 20.23 -17.86 -1.74
C SER A 17 21.01 -16.63 -2.19
N LEU A 18 21.44 -16.61 -3.45
CA LEU A 18 22.13 -15.45 -4.04
C LEU A 18 21.14 -14.28 -4.20
N TYR A 19 21.51 -13.10 -3.70
CA TYR A 19 20.71 -11.89 -3.88
C TYR A 19 20.95 -11.31 -5.28
N LEU A 20 19.92 -11.34 -6.13
CA LEU A 20 19.97 -10.90 -7.54
C LEU A 20 19.12 -9.66 -7.83
N GLY A 21 18.39 -9.16 -6.84
CA GLY A 21 17.47 -8.04 -6.99
C GLY A 21 16.54 -7.89 -5.79
N PRO A 22 15.55 -7.00 -5.87
CA PRO A 22 14.60 -6.76 -4.79
C PRO A 22 13.94 -8.05 -4.29
N LEU A 23 13.77 -8.14 -2.96
CA LEU A 23 13.01 -9.22 -2.34
C LEU A 23 11.53 -8.82 -2.30
N LEU A 24 10.67 -9.74 -2.75
CA LEU A 24 9.22 -9.58 -2.67
C LEU A 24 8.70 -10.48 -1.55
N PHE A 25 7.82 -9.93 -0.71
CA PHE A 25 7.01 -10.69 0.24
C PHE A 25 5.65 -10.93 -0.40
N ASP A 26 5.24 -12.19 -0.48
CA ASP A 26 4.05 -12.65 -1.21
C ASP A 26 2.77 -12.63 -0.36
N ALA A 27 2.91 -12.47 0.96
CA ALA A 27 1.79 -12.38 1.88
C ALA A 27 2.11 -11.45 3.08
N PRO A 28 1.08 -10.99 3.81
CA PRO A 28 1.27 -10.42 5.13
C PRO A 28 1.86 -11.43 6.11
N GLY A 29 2.73 -10.96 7.00
CA GLY A 29 3.39 -11.79 8.00
C GLY A 29 4.67 -11.16 8.54
N GLU A 30 5.28 -11.86 9.49
CA GLU A 30 6.61 -11.53 9.99
C GLU A 30 7.67 -12.26 9.16
N TYR A 31 8.71 -11.53 8.77
CA TYR A 31 9.82 -12.05 7.97
C TYR A 31 11.17 -11.74 8.62
N ASP A 32 11.96 -12.78 8.85
CA ASP A 32 13.34 -12.67 9.31
C ASP A 32 14.28 -12.79 8.12
N LEU A 33 15.02 -11.73 7.82
CA LEU A 33 16.02 -11.69 6.76
C LEU A 33 17.42 -11.71 7.37
N VAL A 34 18.22 -12.70 6.99
CA VAL A 34 19.65 -12.76 7.33
C VAL A 34 20.48 -12.60 6.06
N VAL A 35 21.41 -11.65 6.05
CA VAL A 35 22.27 -11.35 4.89
C VAL A 35 23.75 -11.52 5.26
N VAL A 36 24.51 -12.11 4.34
CA VAL A 36 25.97 -12.21 4.39
C VAL A 36 26.58 -11.79 3.06
N ALA A 37 27.82 -11.29 3.08
CA ALA A 37 28.63 -11.10 1.88
C ALA A 37 29.60 -12.28 1.72
N ARG A 38 29.76 -12.78 0.49
CA ARG A 38 30.70 -13.84 0.13
C ARG A 38 31.51 -13.43 -1.09
N LYS A 39 32.84 -13.52 -1.02
CA LYS A 39 33.75 -13.12 -2.11
C LYS A 39 34.35 -14.31 -2.85
N SER A 40 34.85 -15.32 -2.13
CA SER A 40 35.37 -16.56 -2.69
C SER A 40 35.41 -17.62 -1.60
N PRO A 41 35.52 -18.93 -1.94
CA PRO A 41 35.61 -19.99 -0.94
C PRO A 41 36.77 -19.83 0.06
N SER A 42 37.86 -19.16 -0.35
CA SER A 42 39.06 -18.95 0.48
C SER A 42 39.01 -17.73 1.40
N HIS A 43 38.01 -16.84 1.24
CA HIS A 43 37.89 -15.59 2.01
C HIS A 43 36.86 -15.64 3.15
N GLY A 44 36.17 -16.77 3.34
CA GLY A 44 35.10 -16.89 4.32
C GLY A 44 33.88 -16.01 4.01
N GLN A 45 32.91 -16.01 4.93
CA GLN A 45 31.71 -15.16 4.88
C GLN A 45 31.85 -13.99 5.84
N SER A 46 31.16 -12.87 5.57
CA SER A 46 31.03 -11.80 6.56
C SER A 46 30.24 -12.26 7.78
N GLU A 47 30.32 -11.47 8.86
CA GLU A 47 29.34 -11.56 9.95
C GLU A 47 27.90 -11.45 9.39
N PRO A 48 26.96 -12.29 9.87
CA PRO A 48 25.57 -12.21 9.46
C PRO A 48 24.92 -10.94 10.00
N ARG A 49 24.13 -10.29 9.15
CA ARG A 49 23.28 -9.16 9.55
C ARG A 49 21.83 -9.56 9.44
N SER A 50 21.09 -9.38 10.52
CA SER A 50 19.67 -9.73 10.60
C SER A 50 18.78 -8.49 10.53
N PHE A 51 17.63 -8.64 9.89
CA PHE A 51 16.57 -7.65 9.80
C PHE A 51 15.23 -8.35 10.02
N HIS A 52 14.33 -7.67 10.72
CA HIS A 52 12.97 -8.14 10.96
C HIS A 52 12.00 -7.23 10.21
N TYR A 53 11.09 -7.82 9.45
CA TYR A 53 10.11 -7.11 8.64
C TYR A 53 8.69 -7.59 8.97
N THR A 54 7.84 -6.64 9.32
CA THR A 54 6.40 -6.87 9.44
C THR A 54 5.70 -6.41 8.18
N VAL A 55 5.04 -7.33 7.48
CA VAL A 55 4.21 -7.04 6.31
C VAL A 55 2.75 -7.13 6.73
N ILE A 56 2.02 -6.04 6.60
CA ILE A 56 0.58 -5.97 6.95
C ILE A 56 -0.28 -6.06 5.68
N PRO A 57 -1.50 -6.63 5.78
CA PRO A 57 -2.46 -6.59 4.66
C PRO A 57 -2.79 -5.14 4.32
N ARG A 58 -3.19 -4.86 3.08
CA ARG A 58 -3.74 -3.55 2.70
C ARG A 58 -5.26 -3.58 2.75
N THR A 59 -5.87 -2.46 3.16
CA THR A 59 -7.31 -2.24 3.02
C THR A 59 -7.68 -2.27 1.54
N ALA A 60 -8.85 -2.80 1.19
CA ALA A 60 -9.28 -2.80 -0.21
C ALA A 60 -9.52 -1.38 -0.72
N ALA A 61 -9.28 -1.17 -2.02
CA ALA A 61 -9.49 0.14 -2.63
C ALA A 61 -10.99 0.47 -2.65
N PRO A 62 -11.39 1.70 -2.28
CA PRO A 62 -12.78 2.10 -2.35
C PRO A 62 -13.26 2.26 -3.80
N ALA A 63 -14.56 2.09 -4.04
CA ALA A 63 -15.19 2.36 -5.32
C ALA A 63 -15.97 3.68 -5.25
N ILE A 64 -15.75 4.56 -6.24
CA ILE A 64 -16.41 5.86 -6.33
C ILE A 64 -17.48 5.80 -7.40
N HIS A 65 -18.68 6.28 -7.07
CA HIS A 65 -19.82 6.37 -7.98
C HIS A 65 -20.40 7.79 -7.99
N PRO A 66 -20.70 8.36 -9.16
CA PRO A 66 -20.50 7.78 -10.49
C PRO A 66 -19.00 7.71 -10.86
N ALA A 67 -18.66 6.89 -11.86
CA ALA A 67 -17.28 6.71 -12.29
C ALA A 67 -16.75 7.96 -13.02
N ASP A 68 -15.43 8.03 -13.19
CA ASP A 68 -14.75 9.09 -13.94
C ASP A 68 -15.40 9.32 -15.32
N GLY A 69 -15.38 10.58 -15.77
CA GLY A 69 -15.98 11.02 -17.03
C GLY A 69 -17.51 11.19 -16.99
N SER A 70 -18.12 11.15 -15.81
CA SER A 70 -19.55 11.44 -15.66
C SER A 70 -19.82 12.95 -15.66
N GLU A 71 -20.68 13.42 -16.57
CA GLU A 71 -21.08 14.83 -16.64
C GLU A 71 -22.23 15.14 -15.68
N HIS A 72 -22.12 16.24 -14.95
CA HIS A 72 -23.14 16.71 -14.01
C HIS A 72 -23.35 18.22 -14.14
N HIS A 73 -24.60 18.66 -14.15
CA HIS A 73 -24.94 20.03 -14.54
C HIS A 73 -25.13 21.02 -13.38
N ILE A 74 -25.31 20.58 -12.12
CA ILE A 74 -25.61 21.49 -10.99
C ILE A 74 -25.03 21.00 -9.65
N VAL A 75 -25.44 19.82 -9.18
CA VAL A 75 -24.87 19.13 -8.01
C VAL A 75 -24.66 17.69 -8.42
N ALA A 76 -23.45 17.18 -8.26
CA ALA A 76 -23.19 15.75 -8.40
C ALA A 76 -23.33 15.10 -7.02
N PHE A 77 -24.04 13.97 -6.96
CA PHE A 77 -24.04 13.14 -5.76
C PHE A 77 -23.04 12.02 -5.97
N VAL A 78 -22.02 11.99 -5.10
CA VAL A 78 -20.97 10.98 -5.12
C VAL A 78 -21.16 10.05 -3.95
N ALA A 79 -21.21 8.75 -4.22
CA ALA A 79 -21.21 7.70 -3.20
C ALA A 79 -19.88 6.95 -3.27
N VAL A 80 -19.35 6.56 -2.10
CA VAL A 80 -18.11 5.79 -1.99
C VAL A 80 -18.41 4.52 -1.24
N THR A 81 -18.08 3.37 -1.83
CA THR A 81 -18.29 2.06 -1.22
C THR A 81 -16.98 1.32 -0.96
N GLU A 82 -16.94 0.53 0.10
CA GLU A 82 -15.77 -0.27 0.47
C GLU A 82 -16.21 -1.53 1.24
N ALA A 83 -15.50 -2.65 1.06
CA ALA A 83 -15.92 -3.97 1.53
C ALA A 83 -15.19 -4.43 2.81
N THR A 84 -14.07 -3.82 3.18
CA THR A 84 -13.31 -4.09 4.40
C THR A 84 -14.08 -3.57 5.61
N ALA A 85 -14.51 -4.50 6.48
CA ALA A 85 -15.23 -4.15 7.69
C ALA A 85 -14.39 -3.24 8.61
N GLY A 86 -15.00 -2.18 9.13
CA GLY A 86 -14.35 -1.23 10.03
C GLY A 86 -13.42 -0.24 9.32
N SER A 87 -13.46 -0.15 8.00
CA SER A 87 -12.69 0.87 7.28
C SER A 87 -13.30 2.27 7.42
N GLU A 88 -12.44 3.27 7.52
CA GLU A 88 -12.78 4.68 7.37
C GLU A 88 -12.40 5.16 5.96
N LEU A 89 -13.33 5.85 5.30
CA LEU A 89 -13.14 6.38 3.96
C LEU A 89 -12.77 7.85 4.03
N HIS A 90 -11.53 8.19 3.70
CA HIS A 90 -11.04 9.56 3.66
C HIS A 90 -11.02 10.07 2.23
N CYS A 91 -11.77 11.13 1.96
CA CYS A 91 -11.97 11.64 0.61
C CYS A 91 -11.67 13.13 0.50
N THR A 92 -11.33 13.55 -0.71
CA THR A 92 -11.14 14.94 -1.11
C THR A 92 -11.86 15.18 -2.43
N THR A 93 -12.43 16.36 -2.61
CA THR A 93 -13.16 16.77 -3.82
C THR A 93 -12.44 17.92 -4.54
N ASP A 94 -11.23 18.28 -4.11
CA ASP A 94 -10.40 19.32 -4.72
C ASP A 94 -9.26 18.73 -5.56
N GLY A 95 -9.18 17.41 -5.66
CA GLY A 95 -8.10 16.68 -6.32
C GLY A 95 -6.81 16.59 -5.51
N ALA A 96 -6.79 16.99 -4.24
CA ALA A 96 -5.65 16.74 -3.36
C ALA A 96 -5.49 15.23 -3.08
N ARG A 97 -4.30 14.81 -2.61
CA ARG A 97 -4.14 13.43 -2.12
C ARG A 97 -4.83 13.32 -0.77
N PRO A 98 -5.73 12.34 -0.56
CA PRO A 98 -6.33 12.12 0.74
C PRO A 98 -5.28 11.74 1.79
N THR A 99 -5.53 12.16 3.03
CA THR A 99 -4.75 11.77 4.21
C THR A 99 -5.69 11.35 5.33
N VAL A 100 -5.15 10.82 6.43
CA VAL A 100 -5.93 10.56 7.67
C VAL A 100 -6.64 11.80 8.23
N ARG A 101 -6.26 13.01 7.80
CA ARG A 101 -6.91 14.27 8.18
C ARG A 101 -7.96 14.75 7.19
N SER A 102 -8.09 14.09 6.03
CA SER A 102 -9.11 14.42 5.05
C SER A 102 -10.49 14.05 5.59
N PRO A 103 -11.55 14.76 5.17
CA PRO A 103 -12.93 14.46 5.58
C PRO A 103 -13.29 13.00 5.36
N THR A 104 -14.03 12.43 6.31
CA THR A 104 -14.56 11.08 6.18
C THR A 104 -15.92 11.08 5.49
N VAL A 105 -16.19 10.03 4.73
CA VAL A 105 -17.49 9.78 4.11
C VAL A 105 -18.04 8.45 4.61
N ALA A 106 -19.36 8.38 4.83
CA ALA A 106 -19.98 7.14 5.25
C ALA A 106 -20.08 6.16 4.07
N ASN A 107 -19.74 4.90 4.32
CA ASN A 107 -19.77 3.84 3.31
C ASN A 107 -21.17 3.72 2.68
N GLY A 108 -21.26 3.85 1.36
CA GLY A 108 -22.48 3.77 0.58
C GLY A 108 -23.41 4.99 0.68
N VAL A 109 -23.05 6.03 1.43
CA VAL A 109 -23.86 7.24 1.57
C VAL A 109 -23.41 8.28 0.56
N ALA A 110 -24.35 8.74 -0.27
CA ALA A 110 -24.08 9.79 -1.24
C ALA A 110 -23.90 11.16 -0.55
N PHE A 111 -22.90 11.93 -0.97
CA PHE A 111 -22.66 13.30 -0.54
C PHE A 111 -22.62 14.26 -1.74
N PRO A 112 -23.04 15.52 -1.56
CA PRO A 112 -23.08 16.48 -2.65
C PRO A 112 -21.68 17.05 -2.96
N VAL A 113 -21.35 17.12 -4.23
CA VAL A 113 -20.22 17.87 -4.78
C VAL A 113 -20.80 19.06 -5.55
N THR A 114 -20.53 20.26 -5.06
CA THR A 114 -21.16 21.51 -5.51
C THR A 114 -20.21 22.46 -6.24
N ARG A 115 -18.95 22.05 -6.43
CA ARG A 115 -17.94 22.88 -7.08
C ARG A 115 -18.22 22.94 -8.59
N PRO A 116 -18.30 24.14 -9.20
CA PRO A 116 -18.44 24.26 -10.65
C PRO A 116 -17.15 23.87 -11.38
N GLY A 117 -17.30 23.21 -12.52
CA GLY A 117 -16.19 22.75 -13.36
C GLY A 117 -15.68 21.35 -13.01
N ASP A 118 -14.58 20.95 -13.67
CA ASP A 118 -14.00 19.62 -13.48
C ASP A 118 -13.56 19.42 -12.03
N THR A 119 -14.16 18.40 -11.40
CA THR A 119 -13.91 18.05 -10.01
C THR A 119 -13.43 16.62 -9.96
N THR A 120 -12.27 16.38 -9.34
CA THR A 120 -11.77 15.03 -9.08
C THR A 120 -12.04 14.66 -7.63
N VAL A 121 -12.78 13.58 -7.42
CA VAL A 121 -12.91 12.95 -6.13
C VAL A 121 -11.80 11.94 -5.98
N ARG A 122 -11.03 12.04 -4.88
CA ARG A 122 -10.03 11.04 -4.51
C ARG A 122 -10.33 10.48 -3.15
N CYS A 123 -10.18 9.17 -2.99
CA CYS A 123 -10.47 8.49 -1.74
C CYS A 123 -9.42 7.43 -1.41
N VAL A 124 -9.17 7.25 -0.11
CA VAL A 124 -8.44 6.10 0.45
C VAL A 124 -9.25 5.51 1.57
N ALA A 125 -9.11 4.21 1.78
CA ALA A 125 -9.70 3.48 2.89
C ALA A 125 -8.62 3.07 3.89
N ILE A 126 -8.94 3.17 5.18
CA ILE A 126 -8.02 2.86 6.27
C ILE A 126 -8.76 1.95 7.24
N ALA A 127 -8.20 0.77 7.53
CA ALA A 127 -8.73 -0.17 8.52
C ALA A 127 -7.63 -0.55 9.52
N ASP A 128 -8.02 -0.81 10.77
CA ASP A 128 -7.08 -1.22 11.81
C ASP A 128 -6.32 -2.49 11.44
N GLY A 129 -5.02 -2.52 11.74
CA GLY A 129 -4.14 -3.64 11.40
C GLY A 129 -3.84 -3.78 9.90
N HIS A 130 -4.30 -2.85 9.06
CA HIS A 130 -4.04 -2.82 7.63
C HIS A 130 -3.23 -1.59 7.23
N GLY A 131 -2.46 -1.71 6.16
CA GLY A 131 -1.93 -0.57 5.42
C GLY A 131 -3.04 0.14 4.66
N VAL A 132 -2.83 1.43 4.37
CA VAL A 132 -3.75 2.26 3.57
C VAL A 132 -4.03 1.59 2.22
N SER A 133 -5.27 1.68 1.76
CA SER A 133 -5.67 1.18 0.46
C SER A 133 -4.92 1.87 -0.69
N GLU A 134 -5.01 1.28 -1.88
CA GLU A 134 -4.73 2.05 -3.10
C GLU A 134 -5.72 3.22 -3.22
N GLU A 135 -5.28 4.30 -3.86
CA GLU A 135 -6.08 5.51 -4.03
C GLU A 135 -7.10 5.32 -5.16
N ALA A 136 -8.37 5.57 -4.87
CA ALA A 136 -9.44 5.64 -5.86
C ALA A 136 -9.61 7.07 -6.39
N ARG A 137 -9.97 7.19 -7.67
CA ARG A 137 -10.20 8.48 -8.35
C ARG A 137 -11.42 8.40 -9.26
N ALA A 138 -12.21 9.47 -9.29
CA ALA A 138 -13.30 9.71 -10.22
C ALA A 138 -13.46 11.22 -10.47
#